data_AF-A0A7X7FTA8-F1
#
_entry.id   AF-A0A7X7FTA8-F1
#
_cell.length_a   1.000
_cell.length_b   1.000
_cell.length_c   1.000
_cell.angle_alpha   90.00
_cell.angle_beta   90.00
_cell.angle_gamma   90.00
#
_symmetry.space_group_name_H-M   'P 1'
#
loop_
_entity.id
_entity.type
_entity.pdbx_description
1 polymer ?
#
loop_
_entity_poly.entity_id
_entity_poly.type
_entity_poly.pdbx_seq_one_letter_code
_entity_poly.pdbx_strand_id
1 'polypeptide(L)'
;RLAGWGYRVNGELGTSDVMEVRRFLSDWVERMSPRYMAVSLPPDFSIPEDTPRAALLAGCVLPVCREAGIPFALMIGVRRSLNRDLRLAGDGVGPGDVTSVSRLCATYPDNRFLVTMLARENQHELCVTARKHPNLMVFGCWWFLNNPSLIEEMTRMRIELLGTSVIPQHSDARVLDQIIYKWSHSRRIIADVLADKYADLAQAGWMPPEQEIRRDVADLFGGNFERFCG
;
A
#
# COMPACT_ATOMS: atom_id res chain seq x y z
N ARG A 1 -26.66 -2.33 -6.38
CA ARG A 1 -26.47 -0.85 -6.34
C ARG A 1 -26.05 -0.30 -7.69
N LEU A 2 -25.04 -0.88 -8.37
CA LEU A 2 -24.60 -0.48 -9.72
C LEU A 2 -25.74 -0.32 -10.74
N ALA A 3 -26.66 -1.29 -10.83
CA ALA A 3 -27.85 -1.18 -11.69
C ALA A 3 -28.71 0.06 -11.41
N GLY A 4 -28.89 0.42 -10.14
CA GLY A 4 -29.62 1.62 -9.73
C GLY A 4 -28.89 2.93 -10.06
N TRP A 5 -27.60 2.87 -10.42
CA TRP A 5 -26.80 3.99 -10.90
C TRP A 5 -26.62 3.98 -12.43
N GLY A 6 -27.34 3.09 -13.13
CA GLY A 6 -27.31 3.01 -14.60
C GLY A 6 -26.24 2.08 -15.16
N TYR A 7 -25.57 1.27 -14.35
CA TYR A 7 -24.60 0.26 -14.82
C TYR A 7 -25.27 -1.11 -14.94
N ARG A 8 -25.39 -1.63 -16.16
CA ARG A 8 -26.21 -2.80 -16.50
C ARG A 8 -25.51 -4.12 -16.15
N VAL A 9 -25.31 -4.36 -14.86
CA VAL A 9 -24.78 -5.62 -14.34
C VAL A 9 -25.90 -6.61 -13.98
N ASN A 10 -25.74 -7.87 -14.33
CA ASN A 10 -26.66 -8.97 -14.05
C ASN A 10 -26.22 -9.85 -12.86
N GLY A 11 -24.96 -9.73 -12.42
CA GLY A 11 -24.41 -10.42 -11.25
C GLY A 11 -23.80 -11.80 -11.55
N GLU A 12 -23.74 -12.19 -12.82
CA GLU A 12 -23.18 -13.46 -13.27
C GLU A 12 -21.68 -13.36 -13.57
N LEU A 13 -21.11 -12.14 -13.55
CA LEU A 13 -19.71 -11.86 -13.90
C LEU A 13 -19.34 -12.30 -15.34
N GLY A 14 -20.33 -12.32 -16.23
CA GLY A 14 -20.11 -12.50 -17.66
C GLY A 14 -19.47 -11.28 -18.31
N THR A 15 -19.22 -11.35 -19.61
CA THR A 15 -18.57 -10.28 -20.38
C THR A 15 -19.28 -8.93 -20.24
N SER A 16 -20.62 -8.91 -20.25
CA SER A 16 -21.39 -7.66 -20.08
C SER A 16 -21.17 -7.02 -18.72
N ASP A 17 -21.13 -7.82 -17.66
CA ASP A 17 -20.88 -7.34 -16.29
C ASP A 17 -19.49 -6.74 -16.16
N VAL A 18 -18.49 -7.43 -16.69
CA VAL A 18 -17.10 -6.96 -16.69
C VAL A 18 -16.99 -5.61 -17.39
N MET A 19 -17.64 -5.43 -18.54
CA MET A 19 -17.62 -4.16 -19.27
C MET A 19 -18.32 -3.04 -18.50
N GLU A 20 -19.47 -3.30 -17.89
CA GLU A 20 -20.20 -2.28 -17.11
C GLU A 20 -19.49 -1.93 -15.79
N VAL A 21 -18.80 -2.89 -15.15
CA VAL A 21 -17.95 -2.61 -14.00
C VAL A 21 -16.72 -1.80 -14.42
N ARG A 22 -16.08 -2.12 -15.54
CA ARG A 22 -14.98 -1.29 -16.07
C ARG A 22 -15.46 0.13 -16.36
N ARG A 23 -16.62 0.29 -16.99
CA ARG A 23 -17.23 1.61 -17.23
C ARG A 23 -17.44 2.37 -15.94
N PHE A 24 -17.98 1.73 -14.91
CA PHE A 24 -18.11 2.33 -13.58
C PHE A 24 -16.78 2.83 -13.04
N LEU A 25 -15.73 2.01 -13.09
CA LEU A 25 -14.42 2.41 -12.60
C LEU A 25 -13.84 3.57 -13.42
N SER A 26 -13.94 3.52 -14.75
CA SER A 26 -13.46 4.59 -15.64
C SER A 26 -14.20 5.90 -15.43
N ASP A 27 -15.53 5.88 -15.29
CA ASP A 27 -16.34 7.08 -15.03
C ASP A 27 -15.89 7.76 -13.71
N TRP A 28 -15.53 6.98 -12.68
CA TRP A 28 -14.99 7.53 -11.43
C TRP A 28 -13.54 7.98 -11.53
N VAL A 29 -12.71 7.31 -12.35
CA VAL A 29 -11.35 7.78 -12.63
C VAL A 29 -11.38 9.14 -13.31
N GLU A 30 -12.22 9.33 -14.33
CA GLU A 30 -12.39 10.63 -15.00
C GLU A 30 -12.86 11.70 -14.02
N ARG A 31 -13.85 11.37 -13.19
CA ARG A 31 -14.45 12.33 -12.26
C ARG A 31 -13.53 12.76 -11.12
N MET A 32 -12.74 11.83 -10.57
CA MET A 32 -11.91 12.08 -9.38
C MET A 32 -10.46 12.40 -9.70
N SER A 33 -9.97 12.03 -10.90
CA SER A 33 -8.53 12.04 -11.23
C SER A 33 -7.68 11.41 -10.11
N PRO A 34 -8.00 10.18 -9.67
CA PRO A 34 -7.39 9.60 -8.48
C PRO A 34 -5.91 9.29 -8.72
N ARG A 35 -5.08 9.45 -7.67
CA ARG A 35 -3.67 9.04 -7.72
C ARG A 35 -3.49 7.52 -7.72
N TYR A 36 -4.46 6.77 -7.18
CA TYR A 36 -4.50 5.31 -7.13
C TYR A 36 -5.93 4.83 -6.85
N MET A 37 -6.25 3.57 -7.16
CA MET A 37 -7.44 2.88 -6.63
C MET A 37 -7.03 2.04 -5.42
N ALA A 38 -7.92 1.84 -4.44
CA ALA A 38 -7.55 1.18 -3.18
C ALA A 38 -8.58 0.16 -2.67
N VAL A 39 -8.10 -0.88 -2.00
CA VAL A 39 -8.94 -1.85 -1.28
C VAL A 39 -8.24 -2.34 0.00
N SER A 40 -9.01 -2.56 1.06
CA SER A 40 -8.54 -3.32 2.23
C SER A 40 -9.03 -4.76 2.16
N LEU A 41 -8.12 -5.70 2.36
CA LEU A 41 -8.34 -7.14 2.14
C LEU A 41 -8.17 -7.94 3.44
N PRO A 42 -8.96 -9.01 3.60
CA PRO A 42 -8.83 -9.92 4.74
C PRO A 42 -7.55 -10.75 4.69
N PRO A 43 -7.16 -11.40 5.81
CA PRO A 43 -5.98 -12.28 5.86
C PRO A 43 -6.02 -13.46 4.89
N ASP A 44 -7.22 -13.97 4.55
CA ASP A 44 -7.43 -15.08 3.63
C ASP A 44 -7.43 -14.66 2.15
N PHE A 45 -7.08 -13.41 1.85
CA PHE A 45 -6.88 -12.97 0.48
C PHE A 45 -5.78 -13.79 -0.20
N SER A 46 -6.13 -14.41 -1.32
CA SER A 46 -5.20 -15.17 -2.13
C SER A 46 -5.45 -14.96 -3.63
N ILE A 47 -4.40 -15.12 -4.44
CA ILE A 47 -4.48 -15.15 -5.91
C ILE A 47 -3.53 -16.25 -6.43
N PRO A 48 -3.92 -17.02 -7.46
CA PRO A 48 -5.25 -17.06 -8.07
C PRO A 48 -6.29 -17.63 -7.10
N GLU A 49 -7.54 -17.20 -7.25
CA GLU A 49 -8.68 -17.67 -6.47
C GLU A 49 -9.92 -17.65 -7.37
N ASP A 50 -10.77 -18.68 -7.30
CA ASP A 50 -12.03 -18.72 -8.04
C ASP A 50 -13.13 -18.03 -7.24
N THR A 51 -12.99 -16.72 -7.06
CA THR A 51 -13.96 -15.88 -6.36
C THR A 51 -14.38 -14.68 -7.19
N PRO A 52 -15.60 -14.14 -6.97
CA PRO A 52 -16.01 -12.87 -7.55
C PRO A 52 -14.99 -11.74 -7.37
N ARG A 53 -14.33 -11.69 -6.20
CA ARG A 53 -13.30 -10.69 -5.89
C ARG A 53 -12.10 -10.83 -6.83
N ALA A 54 -11.56 -12.03 -6.99
CA ALA A 54 -10.41 -12.26 -7.86
C ALA A 54 -10.76 -12.03 -9.34
N ALA A 55 -11.94 -12.47 -9.78
CA ALA A 55 -12.44 -12.23 -11.12
C ALA A 55 -12.61 -10.72 -11.43
N LEU A 56 -13.17 -9.94 -10.50
CA LEU A 56 -13.30 -8.49 -10.65
C LEU A 56 -11.95 -7.78 -10.61
N LEU A 57 -11.01 -8.24 -9.77
CA LEU A 57 -9.68 -7.67 -9.69
C LEU A 57 -8.93 -7.84 -11.02
N ALA A 58 -8.84 -9.09 -11.50
CA ALA A 58 -8.16 -9.42 -12.76
C ALA A 58 -8.88 -8.87 -14.00
N GLY A 59 -10.21 -8.99 -14.02
CA GLY A 59 -11.04 -8.67 -15.16
C GLY A 59 -11.43 -7.19 -15.25
N CYS A 60 -11.40 -6.43 -14.16
CA CYS A 60 -11.88 -5.03 -14.15
C CYS A 60 -10.88 -4.06 -13.55
N VAL A 61 -10.46 -4.25 -12.29
CA VAL A 61 -9.67 -3.26 -11.54
C VAL A 61 -8.29 -3.08 -12.13
N LEU A 62 -7.54 -4.17 -12.37
CA LEU A 62 -6.18 -4.08 -12.90
C LEU A 62 -6.15 -3.52 -14.34
N PRO A 63 -7.02 -3.95 -15.27
CA PRO A 63 -7.12 -3.33 -16.59
C PRO A 63 -7.35 -1.81 -16.53
N VAL A 64 -8.31 -1.36 -15.72
CA VAL A 64 -8.62 0.08 -15.59
C VAL A 64 -7.46 0.85 -14.95
N CYS A 65 -6.82 0.31 -13.90
CA CYS A 65 -5.61 0.90 -13.31
C CYS A 65 -4.50 1.09 -14.37
N ARG A 66 -4.27 0.06 -15.19
CA ARG A 66 -3.24 0.09 -16.23
C ARG A 66 -3.57 1.12 -17.31
N GLU A 67 -4.80 1.10 -17.82
CA GLU A 67 -5.28 2.03 -18.86
C GLU A 67 -5.25 3.49 -18.38
N ALA A 68 -5.62 3.73 -17.13
CA ALA A 68 -5.55 5.06 -16.51
C ALA A 68 -4.12 5.45 -16.06
N GLY A 69 -3.16 4.53 -16.12
CA GLY A 69 -1.80 4.76 -15.66
C GLY A 69 -1.70 5.04 -14.16
N ILE A 70 -2.51 4.42 -13.31
CA ILE A 70 -2.51 4.62 -11.84
C ILE A 70 -2.24 3.32 -11.07
N PRO A 71 -1.56 3.35 -9.92
CA PRO A 71 -1.35 2.17 -9.10
C PRO A 71 -2.63 1.62 -8.48
N PHE A 72 -2.57 0.34 -8.09
CA PHE A 72 -3.56 -0.31 -7.24
C PHE A 72 -3.01 -0.51 -5.83
N ALA A 73 -3.68 0.07 -4.83
CA ALA A 73 -3.29 0.03 -3.43
C ALA A 73 -4.01 -1.10 -2.67
N LEU A 74 -3.23 -1.99 -2.06
CA LEU A 74 -3.69 -3.15 -1.30
C LEU A 74 -3.31 -2.96 0.18
N MET A 75 -4.31 -2.91 1.06
CA MET A 75 -4.15 -2.87 2.51
C MET A 75 -4.60 -4.21 3.10
N ILE A 76 -3.67 -5.14 3.36
CA ILE A 76 -4.00 -6.56 3.61
C ILE A 76 -3.89 -6.93 5.09
N GLY A 77 -4.84 -7.71 5.60
CA GLY A 77 -4.73 -8.36 6.92
C GLY A 77 -5.82 -7.97 7.93
N VAL A 78 -6.84 -7.21 7.54
CA VAL A 78 -7.93 -6.80 8.45
C VAL A 78 -8.99 -7.90 8.62
N ARG A 79 -9.25 -8.30 9.86
CA ARG A 79 -10.41 -9.15 10.21
C ARG A 79 -11.57 -8.26 10.62
N ARG A 80 -12.56 -8.11 9.75
CA ARG A 80 -13.65 -7.16 9.98
C ARG A 80 -14.64 -7.66 11.03
N SER A 81 -15.08 -6.74 11.89
CA SER A 81 -16.21 -6.92 12.80
C SER A 81 -16.11 -8.15 13.71
N LEU A 82 -14.90 -8.42 14.23
CA LEU A 82 -14.68 -9.43 15.28
C LEU A 82 -15.52 -9.12 16.52
N ASN A 83 -15.67 -7.84 16.85
CA ASN A 83 -16.62 -7.38 17.86
C ASN A 83 -17.56 -6.34 17.24
N ARG A 84 -18.78 -6.78 16.89
CA ARG A 84 -19.77 -5.93 16.19
C ARG A 84 -20.23 -4.74 17.03
N ASP A 85 -20.28 -4.89 18.35
CA ASP A 85 -20.77 -3.85 19.25
C ASP A 85 -19.81 -2.65 19.30
N LEU A 86 -18.53 -2.87 19.01
CA LEU A 86 -17.50 -1.84 18.91
C LEU A 86 -17.50 -1.07 17.58
N ARG A 87 -18.36 -1.44 16.61
CA ARG A 87 -18.51 -0.76 15.31
C ARG A 87 -17.15 -0.58 14.61
N LEU A 88 -16.70 0.66 14.39
CA LEU A 88 -15.43 0.99 13.72
C LEU A 88 -14.19 0.53 14.51
N ALA A 89 -14.31 0.25 15.80
CA ALA A 89 -13.24 -0.30 16.64
C ALA A 89 -13.32 -1.82 16.79
N GLY A 90 -14.24 -2.47 16.08
CA GLY A 90 -14.51 -3.91 16.17
C GLY A 90 -13.65 -4.79 15.26
N ASP A 91 -12.77 -4.20 14.48
CA ASP A 91 -11.89 -4.92 13.56
C ASP A 91 -10.62 -5.42 14.28
N GLY A 92 -10.06 -6.53 13.81
CA GLY A 92 -8.79 -7.05 14.27
C GLY A 92 -7.82 -7.32 13.11
N VAL A 93 -6.81 -8.14 13.38
CA VAL A 93 -5.70 -8.44 12.48
C VAL A 93 -5.52 -9.95 12.29
N GLY A 94 -5.04 -10.35 11.13
CA GLY A 94 -4.45 -11.67 10.89
C GLY A 94 -3.37 -11.62 9.80
N PRO A 95 -2.43 -12.58 9.80
CA PRO A 95 -1.37 -12.63 8.80
C PRO A 95 -1.94 -12.94 7.41
N GLY A 96 -1.57 -12.12 6.42
CA GLY A 96 -1.92 -12.33 5.02
C GLY A 96 -0.88 -13.15 4.27
N ASP A 97 -1.25 -13.68 3.10
CA ASP A 97 -0.34 -14.40 2.20
C ASP A 97 0.48 -13.42 1.33
N VAL A 98 1.76 -13.22 1.68
CA VAL A 98 2.68 -12.38 0.90
C VAL A 98 3.00 -13.00 -0.46
N THR A 99 2.89 -14.32 -0.62
CA THR A 99 3.11 -14.98 -1.91
C THR A 99 2.06 -14.56 -2.94
N SER A 100 0.84 -14.23 -2.52
CA SER A 100 -0.19 -13.68 -3.39
C SER A 100 0.14 -12.28 -3.90
N VAL A 101 0.82 -11.44 -3.10
CA VAL A 101 1.36 -10.15 -3.56
C VAL A 101 2.45 -10.37 -4.61
N SER A 102 3.36 -11.31 -4.37
CA SER A 102 4.42 -11.67 -5.33
C SER A 102 3.84 -12.17 -6.66
N ARG A 103 2.83 -13.04 -6.62
CA ARG A 103 2.13 -13.54 -7.82
C ARG A 103 1.42 -12.42 -8.57
N LEU A 104 0.77 -11.48 -7.87
CA LEU A 104 0.16 -10.31 -8.50
C LEU A 104 1.19 -9.51 -9.30
N CYS A 105 2.32 -9.18 -8.66
CA CYS A 105 3.38 -8.41 -9.30
C CYS A 105 3.95 -9.10 -10.53
N ALA A 106 4.20 -10.42 -10.43
CA ALA A 106 4.72 -11.24 -11.53
C ALA A 106 3.72 -11.44 -12.68
N THR A 107 2.43 -11.59 -12.36
CA THR A 107 1.37 -11.84 -13.36
C THR A 107 1.00 -10.58 -14.13
N TYR A 108 1.09 -9.41 -13.48
CA TYR A 108 0.69 -8.13 -14.04
C TYR A 108 1.86 -7.13 -13.99
N PRO A 109 2.93 -7.34 -14.78
CA PRO A 109 4.14 -6.52 -14.71
C PRO A 109 3.90 -5.05 -15.11
N ASP A 110 2.89 -4.79 -15.95
CA ASP A 110 2.51 -3.44 -16.40
C ASP A 110 1.62 -2.70 -15.37
N ASN A 111 1.18 -3.37 -14.31
CA ASN A 111 0.44 -2.77 -13.21
C ASN A 111 1.39 -2.40 -12.08
N ARG A 112 1.16 -1.24 -11.45
CA ARG A 112 1.88 -0.79 -10.26
C ARG A 112 1.07 -1.09 -9.00
N PHE A 113 1.73 -1.57 -7.95
CA PHE A 113 1.11 -1.99 -6.71
C PHE A 113 1.66 -1.21 -5.52
N LEU A 114 0.78 -0.52 -4.79
CA LEU A 114 1.09 0.04 -3.47
C LEU A 114 0.64 -0.96 -2.42
N VAL A 115 1.52 -1.42 -1.53
CA VAL A 115 1.14 -2.45 -0.53
C VAL A 115 1.52 -2.05 0.89
N THR A 116 0.57 -2.20 1.79
CA THR A 116 0.78 -2.19 3.24
C THR A 116 0.05 -3.38 3.85
N MET A 117 0.64 -4.03 4.85
CA MET A 117 0.07 -5.19 5.51
C MET A 117 -0.06 -4.93 7.00
N LEU A 118 -1.11 -5.48 7.63
CA LEU A 118 -1.50 -5.14 9.00
C LEU A 118 -0.80 -5.98 10.07
N ALA A 119 -0.46 -7.23 9.76
CA ALA A 119 0.21 -8.12 10.70
C ALA A 119 1.72 -7.81 10.77
N ARG A 120 2.29 -7.81 11.98
CA ARG A 120 3.72 -7.60 12.18
C ARG A 120 4.55 -8.69 11.49
N GLU A 121 4.05 -9.91 11.51
CA GLU A 121 4.69 -11.11 10.99
C GLU A 121 4.90 -11.05 9.46
N ASN A 122 4.12 -10.23 8.74
CA ASN A 122 4.27 -10.08 7.30
C ASN A 122 5.38 -9.11 6.88
N GLN A 123 5.86 -8.24 7.77
CA GLN A 123 6.61 -7.04 7.34
C GLN A 123 7.97 -7.38 6.73
N HIS A 124 8.68 -8.34 7.29
CA HIS A 124 9.97 -8.78 6.75
C HIS A 124 9.84 -9.41 5.37
N GLU A 125 8.93 -10.38 5.23
CA GLU A 125 8.72 -11.05 3.95
C GLU A 125 8.28 -10.06 2.87
N LEU A 126 7.39 -9.11 3.20
CA LEU A 126 6.97 -8.06 2.28
C LEU A 126 8.15 -7.20 1.77
N CYS A 127 9.11 -6.87 2.64
CA CYS A 127 10.32 -6.17 2.22
C CYS A 127 11.16 -7.02 1.25
N VAL A 128 11.32 -8.31 1.54
CA VAL A 128 12.05 -9.24 0.65
C VAL A 128 11.33 -9.37 -0.70
N THR A 129 10.00 -9.41 -0.72
CA THR A 129 9.19 -9.43 -1.94
C THR A 129 9.36 -8.14 -2.75
N ALA A 130 9.39 -6.97 -2.12
CA ALA A 130 9.63 -5.69 -2.80
C ALA A 130 11.00 -5.63 -3.49
N ARG A 131 12.03 -6.31 -2.94
CA ARG A 131 13.33 -6.46 -3.62
C ARG A 131 13.27 -7.26 -4.94
N LYS A 132 12.16 -7.97 -5.21
CA LYS A 132 12.00 -8.82 -6.41
C LYS A 132 11.14 -8.17 -7.48
N HIS A 133 10.31 -7.20 -7.11
CA HIS A 133 9.26 -6.67 -7.96
C HIS A 133 9.36 -5.15 -8.05
N PRO A 134 9.90 -4.58 -9.14
CA PRO A 134 10.04 -3.13 -9.29
C PRO A 134 8.70 -2.40 -9.39
N ASN A 135 7.62 -3.13 -9.72
CA ASN A 135 6.25 -2.64 -9.72
C ASN A 135 5.56 -2.75 -8.35
N LEU A 136 6.29 -3.04 -7.27
CA LEU A 136 5.80 -3.08 -5.89
C LEU A 136 6.43 -1.97 -5.04
N MET A 137 5.60 -1.05 -4.55
CA MET A 137 5.99 -0.03 -3.57
C MET A 137 5.35 -0.34 -2.21
N VAL A 138 6.19 -0.65 -1.22
CA VAL A 138 5.73 -0.83 0.16
C VAL A 138 5.54 0.55 0.81
N PHE A 139 4.41 0.74 1.49
CA PHE A 139 4.12 2.00 2.14
C PHE A 139 3.61 1.85 3.58
N GLY A 140 3.99 2.77 4.46
CA GLY A 140 3.31 3.01 5.72
C GLY A 140 3.53 2.01 6.85
N CYS A 141 3.18 2.44 8.07
CA CYS A 141 2.97 1.58 9.22
C CYS A 141 1.48 1.61 9.57
N TRP A 142 0.69 0.71 8.97
CA TRP A 142 -0.76 0.80 8.98
C TRP A 142 -1.38 0.42 10.34
N TRP A 143 -2.25 1.29 10.86
CA TRP A 143 -3.16 1.03 11.98
C TRP A 143 -2.51 0.41 13.22
N PHE A 144 -2.63 -0.91 13.46
CA PHE A 144 -2.03 -1.58 14.62
C PHE A 144 -0.49 -1.56 14.59
N LEU A 145 0.09 -1.28 13.43
CA LEU A 145 1.53 -1.07 13.27
C LEU A 145 1.96 0.39 13.49
N ASN A 146 1.02 1.32 13.64
CA ASN A 146 1.31 2.73 13.88
C ASN A 146 1.61 3.02 15.36
N ASN A 147 2.55 2.25 15.92
CA ASN A 147 3.03 2.34 17.29
C ASN A 147 4.55 2.56 17.27
N PRO A 148 5.14 3.40 18.16
CA PRO A 148 6.55 3.79 18.06
C PRO A 148 7.54 2.63 17.89
N SER A 149 7.40 1.56 18.67
CA SER A 149 8.27 0.37 18.59
C SER A 149 8.19 -0.33 17.23
N LEU A 150 7.00 -0.43 16.65
CA LEU A 150 6.78 -1.10 15.36
C LEU A 150 7.19 -0.20 14.19
N ILE A 151 6.96 1.12 14.30
CA ILE A 151 7.45 2.09 13.30
C ILE A 151 8.97 2.01 13.22
N GLU A 152 9.66 1.99 14.36
CA GLU A 152 11.12 1.89 14.39
C GLU A 152 11.62 0.57 13.78
N GLU A 153 11.13 -0.57 14.27
CA GLU A 153 11.50 -1.91 13.77
C GLU A 153 11.29 -2.02 12.24
N MET A 154 10.12 -1.62 11.75
CA MET A 154 9.78 -1.69 10.34
C MET A 154 10.60 -0.72 9.50
N THR A 155 10.84 0.51 9.99
CA THR A 155 11.62 1.51 9.24
C THR A 155 13.07 1.06 9.11
N ARG A 156 13.71 0.59 10.19
CA ARG A 156 15.09 0.06 10.14
C ARG A 156 15.21 -1.08 9.13
N MET A 157 14.35 -2.08 9.25
CA MET A 157 14.32 -3.23 8.36
C MET A 157 14.11 -2.85 6.89
N ARG A 158 13.20 -1.90 6.62
CA ARG A 158 12.95 -1.39 5.27
C ARG A 158 14.17 -0.66 4.70
N ILE A 159 14.79 0.23 5.46
CA ILE A 159 15.98 0.95 4.97
C ILE A 159 17.15 -0.02 4.75
N GLU A 160 17.33 -1.03 5.62
CA GLU A 160 18.36 -2.06 5.45
C GLU A 160 18.16 -2.91 4.19
N LEU A 161 16.91 -3.28 3.88
CA LEU A 161 16.59 -4.16 2.75
C LEU A 161 16.32 -3.41 1.44
N LEU A 162 15.89 -2.15 1.49
CA LEU A 162 15.39 -1.40 0.32
C LEU A 162 16.13 -0.08 0.10
N GLY A 163 17.02 0.33 1.02
CA GLY A 163 17.56 1.69 1.00
C GLY A 163 16.42 2.71 1.08
N THR A 164 16.46 3.74 0.25
CA THR A 164 15.44 4.80 0.21
C THR A 164 14.25 4.50 -0.71
N SER A 165 14.17 3.31 -1.34
CA SER A 165 13.08 2.95 -2.27
C SER A 165 11.83 2.44 -1.53
N VAL A 166 11.30 3.24 -0.61
CA VAL A 166 10.13 2.92 0.22
C VAL A 166 9.37 4.20 0.59
N ILE A 167 8.10 4.07 0.96
CA ILE A 167 7.34 5.15 1.59
C ILE A 167 7.18 4.79 3.08
N PRO A 168 7.97 5.36 4.00
CA PRO A 168 8.07 4.85 5.36
C PRO A 168 6.77 4.99 6.16
N GLN A 169 5.96 6.02 5.88
CA GLN A 169 4.78 6.32 6.69
C GLN A 169 3.58 6.88 5.90
N HIS A 170 2.37 6.65 6.42
CA HIS A 170 1.16 7.44 6.14
C HIS A 170 0.40 7.72 7.45
N SER A 171 -0.48 8.71 7.47
CA SER A 171 -1.20 9.05 8.71
C SER A 171 -2.44 8.19 8.95
N ASP A 172 -3.25 7.91 7.92
CA ASP A 172 -4.61 7.34 8.11
C ASP A 172 -5.42 8.23 9.11
N ALA A 173 -5.27 9.55 8.98
CA ALA A 173 -5.95 10.52 9.83
C ALA A 173 -7.45 10.54 9.51
N ARG A 174 -8.28 10.32 10.53
CA ARG A 174 -9.75 10.43 10.45
C ARG A 174 -10.27 11.74 11.02
N VAL A 175 -9.44 12.43 11.80
CA VAL A 175 -9.68 13.77 12.34
C VAL A 175 -8.47 14.62 11.96
N LEU A 176 -8.72 15.85 11.49
CA LEU A 176 -7.70 16.72 10.90
C LEU A 176 -6.48 16.90 11.82
N ASP A 177 -6.70 17.16 13.10
CA ASP A 177 -5.63 17.41 14.08
C ASP A 177 -4.71 16.20 14.29
N GLN A 178 -5.14 14.99 13.89
CA GLN A 178 -4.30 13.81 13.96
C GLN A 178 -3.08 13.90 13.06
N ILE A 179 -3.14 14.72 12.00
CA ILE A 179 -1.99 14.99 11.13
C ILE A 179 -0.81 15.51 11.95
N ILE A 180 -1.06 16.36 12.95
CA ILE A 180 -0.01 16.99 13.76
C ILE A 180 0.79 15.91 14.51
N TYR A 181 0.14 15.11 15.34
CA TYR A 181 0.86 14.14 16.18
C TYR A 181 1.35 12.94 15.38
N LYS A 182 0.61 12.48 14.36
CA LYS A 182 1.04 11.33 13.56
C LYS A 182 2.32 11.63 12.78
N TRP A 183 2.43 12.83 12.21
CA TRP A 183 3.65 13.24 11.52
C TRP A 183 4.77 13.63 12.47
N SER A 184 4.50 14.36 13.57
CA SER A 184 5.57 14.71 14.52
C SER A 184 6.20 13.47 15.17
N HIS A 185 5.40 12.48 15.56
CA HIS A 185 5.88 11.23 16.14
C HIS A 185 6.69 10.41 15.13
N SER A 186 6.12 10.17 13.94
CA SER A 186 6.77 9.32 12.95
C SER A 186 8.05 9.95 12.40
N ARG A 187 8.05 11.27 12.14
CA ARG A 187 9.24 11.98 11.63
C ARG A 187 10.42 11.87 12.58
N ARG A 188 10.19 11.93 13.89
CA ARG A 188 11.26 11.77 14.89
C ARG A 188 11.89 10.38 14.79
N ILE A 189 11.07 9.34 14.81
CA ILE A 189 11.56 7.94 14.70
C ILE A 189 12.30 7.72 13.38
N ILE A 190 11.73 8.19 12.26
CA ILE A 190 12.37 8.03 10.94
C ILE A 190 13.69 8.81 10.88
N ALA A 191 13.76 10.00 11.48
CA ALA A 191 14.99 10.78 11.53
C ALA A 191 16.09 10.07 12.35
N ASP A 192 15.74 9.47 13.49
CA ASP A 192 16.67 8.70 14.31
C ASP A 192 17.22 7.49 13.53
N VAL A 193 16.35 6.76 12.82
CA VAL A 193 16.77 5.65 11.95
C VAL A 193 17.69 6.11 10.83
N LEU A 194 17.37 7.21 10.15
CA LEU A 194 18.22 7.76 9.08
C LEU A 194 19.57 8.23 9.61
N ALA A 195 19.59 8.88 10.78
CA ALA A 195 20.82 9.33 11.42
C ALA A 195 21.77 8.16 11.70
N ASP A 196 21.26 7.05 12.23
CA ASP A 196 22.05 5.84 12.44
C ASP A 196 22.60 5.30 11.12
N LYS A 197 21.77 5.19 10.07
CA LYS A 197 22.20 4.65 8.77
C LYS A 197 23.21 5.53 8.04
N TYR A 198 23.11 6.86 8.17
CA TYR A 198 24.14 7.76 7.64
C TYR A 198 25.42 7.74 8.50
N ALA A 199 25.31 7.55 9.82
CA ALA A 199 26.47 7.37 10.68
C ALA A 199 27.25 6.09 10.35
N ASP A 200 26.55 5.00 10.03
CA ASP A 200 27.17 3.75 9.55
C ASP A 200 27.99 3.99 8.26
N LEU A 201 27.45 4.74 7.30
CA LEU A 201 28.16 5.13 6.07
C LEU A 201 29.40 5.98 6.38
N ALA A 202 29.27 6.95 7.29
CA ALA A 202 30.37 7.82 7.69
C ALA A 202 31.51 7.01 8.34
N GLN A 203 31.18 6.05 9.20
CA GLN A 203 32.15 5.13 9.81
C GLN A 203 32.83 4.24 8.76
N ALA A 204 32.12 3.86 7.70
CA ALA A 204 32.67 3.13 6.57
C ALA A 204 33.50 3.99 5.59
N GLY A 205 33.63 5.30 5.87
CA GLY A 205 34.45 6.23 5.07
C GLY A 205 33.68 7.05 4.04
N TRP A 206 32.35 6.98 4.02
CA TRP A 206 31.50 7.81 3.16
C TRP A 206 30.68 8.80 3.99
N MET A 207 30.99 10.09 3.90
CA MET A 207 30.19 11.15 4.52
C MET A 207 29.22 11.74 3.48
N PRO A 208 27.90 11.44 3.55
CA PRO A 208 26.95 11.98 2.60
C PRO A 208 26.88 13.51 2.71
N PRO A 209 26.96 14.25 1.60
CA PRO A 209 26.75 15.70 1.62
C PRO A 209 25.30 16.01 2.00
N GLU A 210 25.08 17.18 2.61
CA GLU A 210 23.74 17.62 3.06
C GLU A 210 22.69 17.58 1.93
N GLN A 211 23.10 17.86 0.69
CA GLN A 211 22.21 17.80 -0.48
C GLN A 211 21.65 16.39 -0.74
N GLU A 212 22.46 15.35 -0.55
CA GLU A 212 22.01 13.97 -0.70
C GLU A 212 21.03 13.59 0.40
N ILE A 213 21.30 13.98 1.65
CA ILE A 213 20.39 13.77 2.78
C ILE A 213 19.04 14.46 2.50
N ARG A 214 19.06 15.71 2.01
CA ARG A 214 17.83 16.44 1.65
C ARG A 214 17.05 15.76 0.54
N ARG A 215 17.73 15.26 -0.50
CA ARG A 215 17.10 14.49 -1.58
C ARG A 215 16.43 13.24 -1.03
N ASP A 216 17.15 12.45 -0.24
CA ASP A 216 16.66 11.18 0.29
C ASP A 216 15.46 11.38 1.22
N VAL A 217 15.48 12.41 2.07
CA VAL A 217 14.34 12.79 2.91
C VAL A 217 13.16 13.25 2.04
N ALA A 218 13.39 14.07 1.02
CA ALA A 218 12.33 14.50 0.09
C ALA A 218 11.69 13.32 -0.64
N ASP A 219 12.49 12.33 -1.02
CA ASP A 219 12.04 11.09 -1.65
C ASP A 219 11.16 10.27 -0.70
N LEU A 220 11.62 10.04 0.53
CA LEU A 220 10.88 9.28 1.55
C LEU A 220 9.55 9.94 1.93
N PHE A 221 9.48 11.28 1.97
CA PHE A 221 8.28 12.01 2.43
C PHE A 221 7.38 12.54 1.32
N GLY A 222 7.60 12.15 0.06
CA GLY A 222 6.69 12.47 -1.03
C GLY A 222 7.20 12.10 -2.42
N GLY A 223 8.49 12.30 -2.68
CA GLY A 223 9.07 12.09 -4.03
C GLY A 223 8.88 10.66 -4.55
N ASN A 224 9.01 9.65 -3.68
CA ASN A 224 8.75 8.26 -4.04
C ASN A 224 7.29 8.00 -4.42
N PHE A 225 6.35 8.59 -3.68
CA PHE A 225 4.92 8.46 -3.97
C PHE A 225 4.57 9.12 -5.31
N GLU A 226 5.04 10.35 -5.53
CA GLU A 226 4.77 11.09 -6.77
C GLU A 226 5.32 10.35 -7.98
N ARG A 227 6.58 9.91 -7.95
CA ARG A 227 7.17 9.11 -9.04
C ARG A 227 6.44 7.79 -9.27
N PHE A 228 6.02 7.12 -8.21
CA PHE A 228 5.36 5.82 -8.32
C PHE A 228 3.91 5.93 -8.80
N CYS A 229 3.24 7.06 -8.58
CA CYS A 229 1.89 7.30 -9.12
C CYS A 229 1.90 7.91 -10.53
N GLY A 230 3.03 8.49 -10.97
CA GLY A 230 3.11 9.25 -12.23
C GLY A 230 2.50 10.64 -12.11
#